data_AF-A0A397C039-F1
#
_entry.id   AF-A0A397C039-F1
#
_cell.length_a   1.000
_cell.length_b   1.000
_cell.length_c   1.000
_cell.angle_alpha   90.00
_cell.angle_beta   90.00
_cell.angle_gamma   90.00
#
_symmetry.space_group_name_H-M   'P 1'
#
loop_
_entity.id
_entity.type
_entity.pdbx_description
1 polymer ?
#
loop_
_entity_poly.entity_id
_entity_poly.type
_entity_poly.pdbx_seq_one_letter_code
_entity_poly.pdbx_strand_id
1 'polypeptide(L)'
;MHRDDHHDLADRAELSEAALVQLIESRFRRNLVYTHAGSVLLAVNPFRRIEDLYGQDMLQEYESPNAAPHIYGVAANAYRAMQLMHSSSSNQTILISGDSGSGKTECTKRMLDYFVHVGRSSDTSSERLTRHIVAANVVLEAFGNAQTLRNSNSSRFGKFIQLDFSGDSHRLFSASIQTYLLETVRIVNPAAAERNYHVFYALLSGAPSSLLATWQLVPNSCKQNLLHDDSAMFTALETAMTSLGLPATDVYRVVAVVLHLGNVSFDETNSSVSTHAMAAAAALLQVPLPDLQAALTTRTLVVANEVQVLSLSAVEAAQARDGMAKALYARLFEWLVEHINGRLNLSHPSTATSPSSWIAVLDMFGFEHFGLNSFEQLCINYTNEVLH
;
A
#
# COMPACT_ATOMS: atom_id res chain seq x y z
N MET A 1 25.56 -30.21 -13.54
CA MET A 1 24.43 -29.60 -14.26
C MET A 1 23.43 -30.72 -14.54
N HIS A 2 22.35 -30.81 -13.76
CA HIS A 2 21.34 -31.85 -13.94
C HIS A 2 20.60 -31.62 -15.26
N ARG A 3 20.36 -32.70 -16.02
CA ARG A 3 19.80 -32.69 -17.38
C ARG A 3 18.34 -32.20 -17.48
N ASP A 4 17.68 -31.94 -16.36
CA ASP A 4 16.25 -31.60 -16.25
C ASP A 4 15.98 -30.22 -15.62
N ASP A 5 16.99 -29.34 -15.49
CA ASP A 5 16.78 -28.00 -14.91
C ASP A 5 16.18 -27.04 -15.94
N HIS A 6 14.93 -27.30 -16.31
CA HIS A 6 14.17 -26.42 -17.19
C HIS A 6 13.89 -25.10 -16.48
N HIS A 7 14.38 -24.02 -17.09
CA HIS A 7 14.16 -22.66 -16.63
C HIS A 7 12.81 -22.09 -17.10
N ASP A 8 12.26 -22.64 -18.18
CA ASP A 8 10.95 -22.31 -18.73
C ASP A 8 10.05 -23.55 -18.79
N LEU A 9 8.82 -23.42 -18.28
CA LEU A 9 7.78 -24.44 -18.35
C LEU A 9 7.31 -24.68 -19.79
N ALA A 10 7.41 -23.68 -20.67
CA ALA A 10 7.02 -23.78 -22.07
C ALA A 10 7.92 -24.72 -22.89
N ASP A 11 9.14 -25.01 -22.41
CA ASP A 11 10.07 -25.93 -23.08
C ASP A 11 9.70 -27.41 -22.90
N ARG A 12 8.65 -27.71 -22.12
CA ARG A 12 8.26 -29.09 -21.82
C ARG A 12 7.34 -29.68 -22.87
N ALA A 13 7.64 -30.93 -23.25
CA ALA A 13 6.79 -31.73 -24.12
C ALA A 13 5.47 -32.20 -23.48
N GLU A 14 5.44 -32.34 -22.14
CA GLU A 14 4.26 -32.77 -21.39
C GLU A 14 3.86 -31.70 -20.35
N LEU A 15 2.66 -31.15 -20.53
CA LEU A 15 2.06 -30.12 -19.68
C LEU A 15 0.89 -30.72 -18.89
N SER A 16 1.21 -31.53 -17.88
CA SER A 16 0.23 -31.98 -16.87
C SER A 16 0.40 -31.20 -15.57
N GLU A 17 -0.69 -30.98 -14.83
CA GLU A 17 -0.65 -30.27 -13.53
C GLU A 17 0.39 -30.90 -12.59
N ALA A 18 0.40 -32.23 -12.50
CA ALA A 18 1.36 -32.97 -11.69
C ALA A 18 2.82 -32.71 -12.11
N ALA A 19 3.11 -32.69 -13.42
CA ALA A 19 4.45 -32.44 -13.93
C ALA A 19 4.91 -31.00 -13.65
N LEU A 20 4.01 -30.02 -13.73
CA LEU A 20 4.29 -28.62 -13.42
C LEU A 20 4.59 -28.43 -11.92
N VAL A 21 3.73 -28.97 -11.05
CA VAL A 21 3.90 -28.89 -9.59
C VAL A 21 5.22 -29.54 -9.16
N GLN A 22 5.55 -30.73 -9.68
CA GLN A 22 6.80 -31.42 -9.36
C GLN A 22 8.05 -30.61 -9.75
N LEU A 23 8.02 -29.92 -10.91
CA LEU A 23 9.14 -29.09 -11.35
C LEU A 23 9.30 -27.85 -10.48
N ILE A 24 8.20 -27.14 -10.22
CA ILE A 24 8.19 -25.97 -9.33
C ILE A 24 8.69 -26.35 -7.94
N GLU A 25 8.21 -27.47 -7.40
CA GLU A 25 8.65 -27.99 -6.10
C GLU A 25 10.16 -28.35 -6.09
N SER A 26 10.65 -29.02 -7.13
CA SER A 26 12.08 -29.37 -7.27
C SER A 26 12.99 -28.13 -7.34
N ARG A 27 12.56 -27.08 -8.04
CA ARG A 27 13.25 -25.78 -8.07
C ARG A 27 13.21 -25.09 -6.72
N PHE A 28 12.02 -25.03 -6.10
CA PHE A 28 11.83 -24.42 -4.78
C PHE A 28 12.69 -25.05 -3.69
N ARG A 29 12.81 -26.39 -3.65
CA ARG A 29 13.68 -27.11 -2.71
C ARG A 29 15.17 -26.73 -2.83
N ARG A 30 15.58 -26.20 -3.96
CA ARG A 30 16.94 -25.70 -4.25
C ARG A 30 17.07 -24.19 -4.09
N ASN A 31 16.09 -23.53 -3.46
CA ASN A 31 15.98 -22.08 -3.32
C ASN A 31 15.81 -21.32 -4.65
N LEU A 32 15.42 -22.00 -5.73
CA LEU A 32 15.10 -21.37 -7.02
C LEU A 32 13.61 -21.02 -7.04
N VAL A 33 13.27 -19.83 -6.56
CA VAL A 33 11.88 -19.37 -6.36
C VAL A 33 11.21 -18.82 -7.62
N TYR A 34 11.97 -18.63 -8.68
CA TYR A 34 11.51 -18.08 -9.95
C TYR A 34 11.58 -19.11 -11.08
N THR A 35 10.56 -19.17 -11.92
CA THR A 35 10.49 -20.05 -13.09
C THR A 35 9.74 -19.35 -14.22
N HIS A 36 10.25 -19.41 -15.46
CA HIS A 36 9.53 -18.88 -16.61
C HIS A 36 8.38 -19.80 -17.04
N ALA A 37 7.35 -19.21 -17.61
CA ALA A 37 6.27 -19.87 -18.31
C ALA A 37 5.98 -19.06 -19.58
N GLY A 38 6.84 -19.23 -20.59
CA GLY A 38 6.91 -18.32 -21.74
C GLY A 38 7.24 -16.89 -21.29
N SER A 39 6.41 -15.93 -21.67
CA SER A 39 6.58 -14.51 -21.28
C SER A 39 6.21 -14.21 -19.82
N VAL A 40 5.59 -15.16 -19.11
CA VAL A 40 5.18 -15.01 -17.70
C VAL A 40 6.31 -15.49 -16.79
N LEU A 41 6.47 -14.83 -15.65
CA LEU A 41 7.34 -15.30 -14.57
C LEU A 41 6.50 -15.80 -13.40
N LEU A 42 6.68 -17.06 -13.02
CA LEU A 42 6.14 -17.62 -11.79
C LEU A 42 7.09 -17.35 -10.63
N ALA A 43 6.56 -16.82 -9.53
CA ALA A 43 7.28 -16.55 -8.30
C ALA A 43 6.64 -17.29 -7.13
N VAL A 44 7.41 -18.11 -6.42
CA VAL A 44 6.93 -18.87 -5.26
C VAL A 44 7.50 -18.27 -3.97
N ASN A 45 6.63 -17.78 -3.08
CA ASN A 45 7.06 -17.14 -1.85
C ASN A 45 7.84 -18.11 -0.94
N PRO A 46 9.12 -17.84 -0.61
CA PRO A 46 9.92 -18.72 0.24
C PRO A 46 9.60 -18.61 1.73
N PHE A 47 8.84 -17.60 2.17
CA PHE A 47 8.59 -17.27 3.60
C PHE A 47 9.86 -17.11 4.46
N ARG A 48 11.01 -16.94 3.80
CA ARG A 48 12.32 -16.72 4.42
C ARG A 48 13.18 -15.89 3.50
N ARG A 49 14.22 -15.28 4.05
CA ARG A 49 15.27 -14.66 3.24
C ARG A 49 16.11 -15.76 2.59
N ILE A 50 16.42 -15.57 1.32
CA ILE A 50 17.41 -16.36 0.58
C ILE A 50 18.60 -15.41 0.39
N GLU A 51 19.78 -15.83 0.85
CA GLU A 51 21.00 -15.04 0.74
C GLU A 51 21.33 -14.78 -0.73
N ASP A 52 21.89 -13.61 -1.00
CA ASP A 52 22.33 -13.13 -2.32
C ASP A 52 21.27 -12.99 -3.43
N LEU A 53 20.02 -13.42 -3.20
CA LEU A 53 18.95 -13.38 -4.21
C LEU A 53 18.67 -11.97 -4.77
N TYR A 54 18.85 -10.92 -3.96
CA TYR A 54 18.56 -9.52 -4.33
C TYR A 54 19.76 -8.59 -4.09
N GLY A 55 20.98 -9.11 -4.20
CA GLY A 55 22.21 -8.33 -4.01
C GLY A 55 22.50 -7.32 -5.13
N GLN A 56 23.47 -6.43 -4.89
CA GLN A 56 23.97 -5.50 -5.94
C GLN A 56 24.57 -6.26 -7.13
N ASP A 57 25.28 -7.36 -6.86
CA ASP A 57 25.85 -8.21 -7.91
C ASP A 57 24.75 -8.81 -8.79
N MET A 58 23.60 -9.18 -8.19
CA MET A 58 22.45 -9.67 -8.94
C MET A 58 21.82 -8.59 -9.82
N LEU A 59 21.73 -7.34 -9.35
CA LEU A 59 21.24 -6.24 -10.18
C LEU A 59 22.11 -6.06 -11.43
N GLN A 60 23.44 -6.14 -11.29
CA GLN A 60 24.40 -6.04 -12.40
C GLN A 60 24.30 -7.23 -13.36
N GLU A 61 24.13 -8.45 -12.84
CA GLU A 61 23.98 -9.65 -13.67
C GLU A 61 22.82 -9.51 -14.68
N TYR A 62 21.69 -8.95 -14.24
CA TYR A 62 20.48 -8.81 -15.06
C TYR A 62 20.50 -7.64 -16.05
N GLU A 63 21.56 -6.82 -16.08
CA GLU A 63 21.80 -5.90 -17.20
C GLU A 63 22.04 -6.69 -18.51
N SER A 64 22.56 -7.92 -18.40
CA SER A 64 22.78 -8.83 -19.54
C SER A 64 21.50 -9.61 -19.92
N PRO A 65 21.25 -9.89 -21.21
CA PRO A 65 19.97 -10.43 -21.69
C PRO A 65 19.72 -11.94 -21.46
N ASN A 66 20.69 -12.72 -20.96
CA ASN A 66 20.61 -14.19 -20.89
C ASN A 66 20.79 -14.77 -19.48
N ALA A 67 20.31 -14.07 -18.45
CA ALA A 67 20.36 -14.55 -17.07
C ALA A 67 19.20 -15.52 -16.75
N ALA A 68 19.33 -16.30 -15.67
CA ALA A 68 18.34 -17.28 -15.23
C ALA A 68 16.96 -16.64 -14.92
N PRO A 69 15.87 -17.42 -14.70
CA PRO A 69 14.59 -16.83 -14.32
C PRO A 69 14.69 -16.02 -13.02
N HIS A 70 14.29 -14.75 -13.09
CA HIS A 70 14.31 -13.84 -11.93
C HIS A 70 13.45 -12.61 -12.18
N ILE A 71 13.01 -11.96 -11.08
CA ILE A 71 12.19 -10.75 -11.15
C ILE A 71 12.90 -9.57 -11.83
N TYR A 72 14.22 -9.46 -11.62
CA TYR A 72 15.05 -8.47 -12.31
C TYR A 72 15.10 -8.70 -13.82
N GLY A 73 15.00 -9.94 -14.30
CA GLY A 73 14.92 -10.23 -15.73
C GLY A 73 13.65 -9.67 -16.38
N VAL A 74 12.52 -9.74 -15.66
CA VAL A 74 11.25 -9.12 -16.12
C VAL A 74 11.39 -7.60 -16.19
N ALA A 75 11.94 -6.98 -15.15
CA ALA A 75 12.19 -5.54 -15.12
C ALA A 75 13.19 -5.10 -16.22
N ALA A 76 14.27 -5.86 -16.43
CA ALA A 76 15.27 -5.64 -17.47
C ALA A 76 14.67 -5.70 -18.87
N ASN A 77 13.81 -6.69 -19.13
CA ASN A 77 13.12 -6.82 -20.41
C ASN A 77 12.18 -5.65 -20.68
N ALA A 78 11.41 -5.21 -19.68
CA ALA A 78 10.55 -4.03 -19.82
C ALA A 78 11.39 -2.78 -20.10
N TYR A 79 12.49 -2.58 -19.36
CA TYR A 79 13.37 -1.44 -19.56
C TYR A 79 14.01 -1.43 -20.96
N ARG A 80 14.55 -2.56 -21.43
CA ARG A 80 15.08 -2.68 -22.80
C ARG A 80 14.01 -2.47 -23.86
N ALA A 81 12.81 -3.01 -23.68
CA ALA A 81 11.71 -2.81 -24.61
C ALA A 81 11.33 -1.33 -24.74
N MET A 82 11.29 -0.60 -23.62
CA MET A 82 11.07 0.84 -23.60
C MET A 82 12.17 1.61 -24.35
N GLN A 83 13.43 1.18 -24.26
CA GLN A 83 14.57 1.85 -24.91
C GLN A 83 14.56 1.71 -26.44
N LEU A 84 14.12 0.57 -26.97
CA LEU A 84 14.26 0.22 -28.38
C LEU A 84 13.27 0.93 -29.32
N MET A 85 12.15 1.46 -28.81
CA MET A 85 11.10 2.05 -29.67
C MET A 85 11.30 3.57 -29.87
N HIS A 86 12.25 3.92 -30.73
CA HIS A 86 12.60 5.32 -31.06
C HIS A 86 11.54 6.12 -31.85
N SER A 87 10.37 5.54 -32.17
CA SER A 87 9.37 6.18 -33.06
C SER A 87 7.94 6.23 -32.51
N SER A 88 7.69 5.55 -31.39
CA SER A 88 6.43 5.57 -30.64
C SER A 88 6.77 5.29 -29.19
N SER A 89 6.43 6.21 -28.28
CA SER A 89 6.53 6.01 -26.82
C SER A 89 5.91 4.65 -26.45
N SER A 90 6.74 3.63 -26.25
CA SER A 90 6.26 2.28 -25.94
C SER A 90 6.29 2.10 -24.45
N ASN A 91 5.31 2.72 -23.82
CA ASN A 91 5.12 2.58 -22.40
C ASN A 91 4.93 1.11 -22.03
N GLN A 92 5.54 0.70 -20.93
CA GLN A 92 5.49 -0.68 -20.46
C GLN A 92 4.64 -0.76 -19.20
N THR A 93 3.89 -1.85 -19.06
CA THR A 93 3.17 -2.15 -17.84
C THR A 93 3.48 -3.57 -17.42
N ILE A 94 3.78 -3.76 -16.15
CA ILE A 94 4.02 -5.05 -15.53
C ILE A 94 2.91 -5.28 -14.51
N LEU A 95 2.10 -6.30 -14.76
CA LEU A 95 1.03 -6.73 -13.85
C LEU A 95 1.57 -7.83 -12.94
N ILE A 96 1.36 -7.68 -11.63
CA ILE A 96 1.71 -8.71 -10.64
C ILE A 96 0.41 -9.22 -10.01
N SER A 97 0.07 -10.48 -10.28
CA SER A 97 -1.14 -11.14 -9.77
C SER A 97 -0.81 -12.27 -8.78
N GLY A 98 -1.82 -12.73 -8.06
CA GLY A 98 -1.74 -13.86 -7.12
C GLY A 98 -2.45 -13.60 -5.79
N ASP A 99 -2.61 -14.65 -5.00
CA ASP A 99 -3.35 -14.61 -3.73
C ASP A 99 -2.74 -13.66 -2.69
N SER A 100 -3.54 -13.27 -1.68
CA SER A 100 -3.02 -12.52 -0.54
C SER A 100 -1.88 -13.29 0.15
N GLY A 101 -0.74 -12.63 0.35
CA GLY A 101 0.47 -13.25 0.93
C GLY A 101 1.41 -13.94 -0.08
N SER A 102 1.11 -13.94 -1.38
CA SER A 102 1.96 -14.59 -2.40
C SER A 102 3.29 -13.89 -2.68
N GLY A 103 3.51 -12.68 -2.15
CA GLY A 103 4.75 -11.91 -2.35
C GLY A 103 4.68 -10.81 -3.42
N LYS A 104 3.48 -10.41 -3.86
CA LYS A 104 3.30 -9.34 -4.88
C LYS A 104 4.02 -8.04 -4.53
N THR A 105 3.75 -7.49 -3.35
CA THR A 105 4.39 -6.25 -2.88
C THR A 105 5.90 -6.36 -2.73
N GLU A 106 6.41 -7.54 -2.38
CA GLU A 106 7.85 -7.79 -2.36
C GLU A 106 8.43 -7.78 -3.78
N CYS A 107 7.78 -8.44 -4.74
CA CYS A 107 8.18 -8.40 -6.15
C CYS A 107 8.16 -6.96 -6.69
N THR A 108 7.14 -6.16 -6.37
CA THR A 108 7.08 -4.72 -6.71
C THR A 108 8.32 -3.98 -6.19
N LYS A 109 8.68 -4.15 -4.92
CA LYS A 109 9.88 -3.52 -4.33
C LYS A 109 11.14 -3.89 -5.11
N ARG A 110 11.31 -5.17 -5.45
CA ARG A 110 12.47 -5.64 -6.23
C ARG A 110 12.49 -5.07 -7.64
N MET A 111 11.36 -4.98 -8.33
CA MET A 111 11.32 -4.31 -9.63
C MET A 111 11.71 -2.84 -9.54
N LEU A 112 11.22 -2.12 -8.52
CA LEU A 112 11.60 -0.72 -8.28
C LEU A 112 13.10 -0.58 -8.00
N ASP A 113 13.70 -1.47 -7.19
CA ASP A 113 15.14 -1.50 -6.93
C ASP A 113 15.92 -1.61 -8.25
N TYR A 114 15.47 -2.45 -9.18
CA TYR A 114 16.09 -2.60 -10.50
C TYR A 114 15.95 -1.36 -11.37
N PHE A 115 14.74 -0.79 -11.50
CA PHE A 115 14.53 0.42 -12.30
C PHE A 115 15.31 1.63 -11.79
N VAL A 116 15.43 1.75 -10.47
CA VAL A 116 16.33 2.70 -9.81
C VAL A 116 17.78 2.43 -10.19
N HIS A 117 18.21 1.16 -10.17
CA HIS A 117 19.58 0.76 -10.50
C HIS A 117 19.96 1.11 -11.94
N VAL A 118 19.11 0.81 -12.92
CA VAL A 118 19.42 1.09 -14.34
C VAL A 118 19.09 2.52 -14.77
N GLY A 119 18.13 3.16 -14.10
CA GLY A 119 17.70 4.54 -14.37
C GLY A 119 18.52 5.60 -13.64
N ARG A 120 19.48 5.21 -12.79
CA ARG A 120 20.30 6.13 -12.00
C ARG A 120 21.08 7.10 -12.88
N SER A 121 21.19 8.33 -12.43
CA SER A 121 22.21 9.26 -12.90
C SER A 121 23.22 9.51 -11.78
N SER A 122 24.42 9.97 -12.11
CA SER A 122 25.41 10.43 -11.12
C SER A 122 25.00 11.76 -10.45
N ASP A 123 23.76 12.21 -10.63
CA ASP A 123 23.23 13.46 -10.10
C ASP A 123 22.47 13.22 -8.79
N THR A 124 22.60 14.16 -7.87
CA THR A 124 21.98 14.11 -6.53
C THR A 124 20.45 14.07 -6.61
N SER A 125 19.85 14.56 -7.70
CA SER A 125 18.41 14.54 -7.95
C SER A 125 17.84 13.12 -8.08
N SER A 126 18.53 12.22 -8.79
CA SER A 126 18.10 10.82 -9.02
C SER A 126 18.16 9.99 -7.74
N GLU A 127 19.21 10.18 -6.93
CA GLU A 127 19.32 9.55 -5.61
C GLU A 127 18.21 10.02 -4.65
N ARG A 128 17.82 11.29 -4.73
CA ARG A 128 16.70 11.82 -3.95
C ARG A 128 15.37 11.21 -4.37
N LEU A 129 15.10 11.11 -5.68
CA LEU A 129 13.89 10.48 -6.20
C LEU A 129 13.77 9.03 -5.72
N THR A 130 14.86 8.27 -5.83
CA THR A 130 14.96 6.89 -5.34
C THR A 130 14.58 6.79 -3.86
N ARG A 131 15.19 7.63 -3.03
CA ARG A 131 14.92 7.67 -1.58
C ARG A 131 13.45 7.98 -1.29
N HIS A 132 12.85 8.91 -2.05
CA HIS A 132 11.44 9.25 -1.90
C HIS A 132 10.50 8.12 -2.32
N ILE A 133 10.81 7.35 -3.39
CA ILE A 133 10.02 6.19 -3.81
C ILE A 133 10.01 5.12 -2.71
N VAL A 134 11.16 4.84 -2.11
CA VAL A 134 11.26 3.88 -0.99
C VAL A 134 10.49 4.39 0.23
N ALA A 135 10.67 5.66 0.61
CA ALA A 135 9.94 6.27 1.71
C ALA A 135 8.42 6.27 1.49
N ALA A 136 7.96 6.51 0.26
CA ALA A 136 6.56 6.49 -0.11
C ALA A 136 5.93 5.11 0.18
N ASN A 137 6.61 4.02 -0.16
CA ASN A 137 6.12 2.68 0.15
C ASN A 137 5.98 2.44 1.66
N VAL A 138 6.92 2.91 2.49
CA VAL A 138 6.82 2.78 3.96
C VAL A 138 5.58 3.51 4.49
N VAL A 139 5.32 4.72 4.01
CA VAL A 139 4.11 5.49 4.39
C VAL A 139 2.86 4.75 3.92
N LEU A 140 2.78 4.36 2.65
CA LEU A 140 1.59 3.71 2.11
C LEU A 140 1.30 2.35 2.75
N GLU A 141 2.32 1.57 3.11
CA GLU A 141 2.13 0.32 3.85
C GLU A 141 1.61 0.58 5.27
N ALA A 142 2.12 1.59 5.97
CA ALA A 142 1.63 1.90 7.32
C ALA A 142 0.13 2.30 7.32
N PHE A 143 -0.32 3.02 6.29
CA PHE A 143 -1.70 3.54 6.19
C PHE A 143 -2.65 2.68 5.36
N GLY A 144 -2.13 1.75 4.56
CA GLY A 144 -2.92 0.96 3.61
C GLY A 144 -2.79 -0.55 3.80
N ASN A 145 -1.89 -1.02 4.67
CA ASN A 145 -1.75 -2.43 4.97
C ASN A 145 -2.25 -2.78 6.38
N ALA A 146 -2.69 -4.03 6.51
CA ALA A 146 -3.15 -4.60 7.76
C ALA A 146 -2.80 -6.09 7.86
N GLN A 147 -2.78 -6.60 9.08
CA GLN A 147 -2.65 -8.03 9.33
C GLN A 147 -4.01 -8.72 9.14
N THR A 148 -4.03 -9.71 8.25
CA THR A 148 -5.14 -10.65 8.03
C THR A 148 -4.76 -12.05 8.53
N LEU A 149 -5.69 -13.00 8.43
CA LEU A 149 -5.41 -14.41 8.79
C LEU A 149 -4.32 -15.07 7.93
N ARG A 150 -4.13 -14.59 6.69
CA ARG A 150 -3.21 -15.20 5.71
C ARG A 150 -1.91 -14.41 5.51
N ASN A 151 -1.91 -13.12 5.82
CA ASN A 151 -0.80 -12.23 5.54
C ASN A 151 -0.68 -11.15 6.63
N SER A 152 0.48 -11.08 7.27
CA SER A 152 0.74 -10.09 8.33
C SER A 152 0.86 -8.65 7.84
N ASN A 153 1.11 -8.45 6.53
CA ASN A 153 1.27 -7.15 5.89
C ASN A 153 0.46 -7.12 4.58
N SER A 154 -0.85 -7.37 4.68
CA SER A 154 -1.75 -7.42 3.52
C SER A 154 -2.09 -6.01 3.04
N SER A 155 -1.76 -5.70 1.79
CA SER A 155 -2.26 -4.51 1.10
C SER A 155 -3.78 -4.55 1.03
N ARG A 156 -4.44 -3.51 1.53
CA ARG A 156 -5.91 -3.31 1.49
C ARG A 156 -6.31 -2.18 0.56
N PHE A 157 -5.47 -1.94 -0.44
CA PHE A 157 -5.64 -1.02 -1.56
C PHE A 157 -4.82 -1.56 -2.74
N GLY A 158 -5.24 -1.22 -3.96
CA GLY A 158 -4.44 -1.43 -5.17
C GLY A 158 -3.51 -0.25 -5.42
N LYS A 159 -2.35 -0.51 -6.03
CA LYS A 159 -1.30 0.50 -6.25
C LYS A 159 -0.75 0.38 -7.66
N PHE A 160 -0.77 1.48 -8.40
CA PHE A 160 -0.12 1.62 -9.70
C PHE A 160 1.02 2.62 -9.56
N ILE A 161 2.26 2.15 -9.71
CA ILE A 161 3.46 2.98 -9.63
C ILE A 161 3.98 3.16 -11.05
N GLN A 162 3.97 4.39 -11.53
CA GLN A 162 4.55 4.78 -12.81
C GLN A 162 5.91 5.43 -12.58
N LEU A 163 6.91 5.02 -13.35
CA LEU A 163 8.25 5.59 -13.38
C LEU A 163 8.48 6.21 -14.75
N ASP A 164 8.82 7.50 -14.79
CA ASP A 164 9.03 8.24 -16.03
C ASP A 164 10.52 8.35 -16.36
N PHE A 165 10.85 7.98 -17.60
CA PHE A 165 12.21 7.96 -18.12
C PHE A 165 12.37 8.95 -19.27
N SER A 166 13.50 9.64 -19.28
CA SER A 166 13.86 10.61 -20.32
C SER A 166 14.04 9.88 -21.65
N GLY A 167 13.42 10.36 -22.73
CA GLY A 167 13.50 9.70 -24.04
C GLY A 167 14.92 9.57 -24.59
N ASP A 168 15.79 10.55 -24.33
CA ASP A 168 17.15 10.60 -24.90
C ASP A 168 18.17 9.83 -24.04
N SER A 169 18.05 9.93 -22.71
CA SER A 169 19.03 9.35 -21.78
C SER A 169 18.55 8.08 -21.09
N HIS A 170 17.26 7.75 -21.22
CA HIS A 170 16.56 6.68 -20.50
C HIS A 170 16.72 6.75 -18.97
N ARG A 171 17.06 7.93 -18.43
CA ARG A 171 17.22 8.14 -17.00
C ARG A 171 15.89 8.37 -16.33
N LEU A 172 15.76 7.82 -15.12
CA LEU A 172 14.59 8.03 -14.25
C LEU A 172 14.60 9.48 -13.75
N PHE A 173 13.53 10.22 -14.05
CA PHE A 173 13.43 11.64 -13.66
C PHE A 173 12.17 11.98 -12.87
N SER A 174 11.14 11.13 -12.92
CA SER A 174 9.89 11.33 -12.18
C SER A 174 9.24 9.99 -11.84
N ALA A 175 8.34 10.01 -10.86
CA ALA A 175 7.49 8.88 -10.53
C ALA A 175 6.11 9.38 -10.08
N SER A 176 5.09 8.56 -10.27
CA SER A 176 3.75 8.82 -9.72
C SER A 176 3.13 7.54 -9.19
N ILE A 177 2.26 7.71 -8.19
CA ILE A 177 1.55 6.62 -7.53
C ILE A 177 0.05 6.92 -7.61
N GLN A 178 -0.69 5.99 -8.18
CA GLN A 178 -2.15 5.96 -8.12
C GLN A 178 -2.59 4.84 -7.19
N THR A 179 -3.65 5.07 -6.43
CA THR A 179 -4.20 4.08 -5.50
C THR A 179 -5.65 3.80 -5.83
N TYR A 180 -6.09 2.57 -5.56
CA TYR A 180 -7.43 2.09 -5.87
C TYR A 180 -8.04 1.39 -4.65
N LEU A 181 -9.32 1.67 -4.38
CA LEU A 181 -10.17 0.91 -3.46
C LEU A 181 -9.52 0.66 -2.08
N LEU A 182 -9.21 1.73 -1.33
CA LEU A 182 -8.88 1.58 0.09
C LEU A 182 -10.05 0.94 0.83
N GLU A 183 -9.82 -0.15 1.55
CA GLU A 183 -10.82 -0.87 2.34
C GLU A 183 -11.23 -0.06 3.58
N THR A 184 -12.11 0.93 3.40
CA THR A 184 -12.51 1.84 4.50
C THR A 184 -13.34 1.15 5.58
N VAL A 185 -14.05 0.07 5.27
CA VAL A 185 -14.84 -0.67 6.27
C VAL A 185 -13.99 -1.19 7.42
N ARG A 186 -12.73 -1.55 7.16
CA ARG A 186 -11.77 -2.05 8.15
C ARG A 186 -11.55 -1.06 9.31
N ILE A 187 -11.72 0.23 9.05
CA ILE A 187 -11.51 1.29 10.05
C ILE A 187 -12.45 1.12 11.24
N VAL A 188 -13.71 0.74 10.99
CA VAL A 188 -14.77 0.69 12.01
C VAL A 188 -15.21 -0.73 12.33
N ASN A 189 -14.97 -1.68 11.43
CA ASN A 189 -15.40 -3.06 11.56
C ASN A 189 -14.36 -4.03 10.98
N PRO A 190 -13.17 -4.16 11.60
CA PRO A 190 -12.19 -5.17 11.18
C PRO A 190 -12.75 -6.58 11.42
N ALA A 191 -12.39 -7.53 10.56
CA ALA A 191 -12.80 -8.92 10.72
C ALA A 191 -12.23 -9.55 12.01
N ALA A 192 -12.91 -10.57 12.53
CA ALA A 192 -12.49 -11.26 13.75
C ALA A 192 -11.06 -11.82 13.60
N ALA A 193 -10.22 -11.61 14.62
CA ALA A 193 -8.80 -11.98 14.65
C ALA A 193 -7.90 -11.28 13.61
N GLU A 194 -8.38 -10.24 12.94
CA GLU A 194 -7.57 -9.35 12.12
C GLU A 194 -7.25 -8.05 12.84
N ARG A 195 -6.26 -7.30 12.33
CA ARG A 195 -5.94 -5.96 12.81
C ARG A 195 -6.56 -4.89 11.90
N ASN A 196 -6.70 -3.70 12.47
CA ASN A 196 -6.88 -2.48 11.69
C ASN A 196 -5.55 -2.10 10.98
N TYR A 197 -5.52 -0.98 10.27
CA TYR A 197 -4.30 -0.49 9.61
C TYR A 197 -3.12 -0.31 10.57
N HIS A 198 -1.90 -0.60 10.10
CA HIS A 198 -0.72 -0.64 10.94
C HIS A 198 -0.44 0.67 11.68
N VAL A 199 -0.73 1.82 11.06
CA VAL A 199 -0.48 3.16 11.62
C VAL A 199 -1.11 3.35 13.01
N PHE A 200 -2.29 2.77 13.27
CA PHE A 200 -2.94 2.90 14.58
C PHE A 200 -2.07 2.29 15.69
N TYR A 201 -1.50 1.13 15.43
CA TYR A 201 -0.68 0.40 16.39
C TYR A 201 0.74 0.96 16.47
N ALA A 202 1.30 1.37 15.33
CA ALA A 202 2.59 2.05 15.28
C ALA A 202 2.55 3.33 16.13
N LEU A 203 1.51 4.15 15.97
CA LEU A 203 1.31 5.36 16.79
C LEU A 203 1.24 5.02 18.28
N LEU A 204 0.38 4.06 18.67
CA LEU A 204 0.18 3.72 20.08
C LEU A 204 1.37 2.99 20.74
N SER A 205 2.29 2.45 19.95
CA SER A 205 3.44 1.67 20.44
C SER A 205 4.77 2.43 20.33
N GLY A 206 4.89 3.37 19.40
CA GLY A 206 6.14 4.08 19.11
C GLY A 206 6.14 5.56 19.45
N ALA A 207 4.99 6.21 19.59
CA ALA A 207 4.95 7.64 19.86
C ALA A 207 5.44 7.99 21.28
N PRO A 208 6.02 9.19 21.47
CA PRO A 208 6.41 9.66 22.79
C PRO A 208 5.25 9.65 23.77
N SER A 209 5.47 9.16 25.00
CA SER A 209 4.40 9.07 26.02
C SER A 209 3.79 10.43 26.36
N SER A 210 4.55 11.52 26.25
CA SER A 210 4.05 12.90 26.42
C SER A 210 3.04 13.29 25.34
N LEU A 211 3.26 12.87 24.09
CA LEU A 211 2.35 13.12 22.98
C LEU A 211 1.06 12.32 23.17
N LEU A 212 1.17 11.02 23.48
CA LEU A 212 0.01 10.17 23.76
C LEU A 212 -0.82 10.71 24.93
N ALA A 213 -0.18 11.15 26.01
CA ALA A 213 -0.87 11.76 27.15
C ALA A 213 -1.58 13.07 26.75
N THR A 214 -0.93 13.93 25.96
CA THR A 214 -1.51 15.18 25.46
C THR A 214 -2.76 14.92 24.62
N TRP A 215 -2.74 13.86 23.80
CA TRP A 215 -3.86 13.47 22.96
C TRP A 215 -4.82 12.48 23.63
N GLN A 216 -4.66 12.23 24.93
CA GLN A 216 -5.51 11.31 25.70
C GLN A 216 -5.58 9.90 25.10
N LEU A 217 -4.51 9.46 24.44
CA LEU A 217 -4.38 8.12 23.88
C LEU A 217 -3.72 7.18 24.91
N VAL A 218 -4.28 5.98 25.02
CA VAL A 218 -3.71 4.93 25.88
C VAL A 218 -2.67 4.15 25.08
N PRO A 219 -1.42 4.04 25.54
CA PRO A 219 -0.40 3.24 24.86
C PRO A 219 -0.85 1.80 24.67
N ASN A 220 -0.47 1.18 23.55
CA ASN A 220 -0.76 -0.22 23.33
C ASN A 220 0.15 -1.09 24.21
N SER A 221 -0.35 -1.53 25.36
CA SER A 221 0.37 -2.42 26.29
C SER A 221 0.29 -3.90 25.89
N CYS A 222 -0.50 -4.23 24.88
CA CYS A 222 -0.76 -5.62 24.48
C CYS A 222 0.35 -6.14 23.55
N LYS A 223 1.38 -6.75 24.14
CA LYS A 223 2.44 -7.50 23.42
C LYS A 223 1.96 -8.88 22.95
N GLN A 224 0.73 -9.01 22.46
CA GLN A 224 0.20 -10.30 22.00
C GLN A 224 0.93 -10.75 20.74
N ASN A 225 1.90 -11.69 20.86
CA ASN A 225 2.54 -12.46 19.77
C ASN A 225 2.52 -11.76 18.40
N LEU A 226 2.97 -10.50 18.36
CA LEU A 226 2.89 -9.70 17.17
C LEU A 226 3.97 -10.20 16.22
N LEU A 227 3.58 -10.53 14.99
CA LEU A 227 4.55 -10.88 13.95
C LEU A 227 5.45 -9.69 13.58
N HIS A 228 5.08 -8.46 13.95
CA HIS A 228 5.76 -7.22 13.60
C HIS A 228 6.03 -6.35 14.85
N ASP A 229 7.17 -5.66 14.83
CA ASP A 229 7.52 -4.66 15.83
C ASP A 229 6.90 -3.30 15.43
N ASP A 230 5.75 -2.99 16.02
CA ASP A 230 5.01 -1.75 15.77
C ASP A 230 5.83 -0.49 16.18
N SER A 231 6.75 -0.60 17.14
CA SER A 231 7.62 0.51 17.57
C SER A 231 8.73 0.79 16.56
N ALA A 232 9.36 -0.27 16.03
CA ALA A 232 10.29 -0.15 14.92
C ALA A 232 9.61 0.40 13.66
N MET A 233 8.37 -0.03 13.39
CA MET A 233 7.58 0.49 12.28
C MET A 233 7.29 1.99 12.43
N PHE A 234 6.93 2.46 13.63
CA PHE A 234 6.76 3.89 13.91
C PHE A 234 8.03 4.68 13.61
N THR A 235 9.19 4.19 14.04
CA THR A 235 10.49 4.81 13.78
C THR A 235 10.80 4.91 12.27
N ALA A 236 10.53 3.83 11.53
CA ALA A 236 10.68 3.82 10.08
C ALA A 236 9.71 4.80 9.39
N LEU A 237 8.48 4.87 9.89
CA LEU A 237 7.44 5.78 9.39
C LEU A 237 7.82 7.25 9.62
N GLU A 238 8.32 7.61 10.80
CA GLU A 238 8.85 8.95 11.11
C GLU A 238 9.98 9.36 10.15
N THR A 239 10.92 8.44 9.91
CA THR A 239 12.05 8.65 8.99
C THR A 239 11.55 8.87 7.56
N ALA A 240 10.59 8.05 7.12
CA ALA A 240 10.00 8.14 5.79
C ALA A 240 9.21 9.45 5.60
N MET A 241 8.37 9.82 6.56
CA MET A 241 7.61 11.08 6.52
C MET A 241 8.53 12.30 6.53
N THR A 242 9.61 12.26 7.32
CA THR A 242 10.64 13.31 7.31
C THR A 242 11.31 13.41 5.94
N SER A 243 11.68 12.28 5.32
CA SER A 243 12.27 12.27 3.98
C SER A 243 11.33 12.84 2.92
N LEU A 244 10.03 12.66 3.08
CA LEU A 244 9.00 13.18 2.17
C LEU A 244 8.55 14.61 2.54
N GLY A 245 9.06 15.17 3.63
CA GLY A 245 8.63 16.47 4.14
C GLY A 245 7.13 16.53 4.45
N LEU A 246 6.60 15.44 5.01
CA LEU A 246 5.23 15.33 5.50
C LEU A 246 5.13 15.85 6.95
N PRO A 247 4.07 16.57 7.32
CA PRO A 247 3.81 17.05 8.68
C PRO A 247 3.30 15.88 9.56
N ALA A 248 4.22 15.04 10.03
CA ALA A 248 3.91 13.82 10.78
C ALA A 248 2.94 14.04 11.96
N THR A 249 3.14 15.11 12.74
CA THR A 249 2.27 15.46 13.86
C THR A 249 0.82 15.71 13.44
N ASP A 250 0.57 16.42 12.34
CA ASP A 250 -0.79 16.70 11.86
C ASP A 250 -1.44 15.43 11.29
N VAL A 251 -0.65 14.63 10.57
CA VAL A 251 -1.07 13.31 10.07
C VAL A 251 -1.50 12.41 11.23
N TYR A 252 -0.68 12.28 12.27
CA TYR A 252 -1.00 11.49 13.45
C TYR A 252 -2.16 12.08 14.27
N ARG A 253 -2.36 13.40 14.25
CA ARG A 253 -3.53 14.03 14.89
C ARG A 253 -4.83 13.52 14.26
N VAL A 254 -4.89 13.37 12.94
CA VAL A 254 -6.07 12.80 12.27
C VAL A 254 -6.27 11.33 12.64
N VAL A 255 -5.18 10.54 12.72
CA VAL A 255 -5.24 9.15 13.20
C VAL A 255 -5.78 9.07 14.63
N ALA A 256 -5.34 9.97 15.52
CA ALA A 256 -5.83 10.07 16.89
C ALA A 256 -7.32 10.44 16.96
N VAL A 257 -7.80 11.35 16.10
CA VAL A 257 -9.23 11.67 15.97
C VAL A 257 -10.03 10.41 15.62
N VAL A 258 -9.58 9.63 14.64
CA VAL A 258 -10.27 8.40 14.21
C VAL A 258 -10.34 7.38 15.37
N LEU A 259 -9.27 7.23 16.15
CA LEU A 259 -9.27 6.37 17.35
C LEU A 259 -10.29 6.84 18.40
N HIS A 260 -10.35 8.14 18.68
CA HIS A 260 -11.32 8.71 19.63
C HIS A 260 -12.76 8.58 19.14
N LEU A 261 -13.01 8.83 17.85
CA LEU A 261 -14.31 8.59 17.25
C LEU A 261 -14.76 7.14 17.44
N GLY A 262 -13.86 6.16 17.28
CA GLY A 262 -14.16 4.74 17.51
C GLY A 262 -14.63 4.41 18.93
N ASN A 263 -14.27 5.22 19.93
CA ASN A 263 -14.68 5.06 21.32
C ASN A 263 -15.98 5.80 21.67
N VAL A 264 -16.54 6.59 20.74
CA VAL A 264 -17.81 7.28 20.95
C VAL A 264 -18.98 6.29 20.94
N SER A 265 -19.75 6.23 22.02
CA SER A 265 -20.96 5.42 22.16
C SER A 265 -22.22 6.30 22.28
N PHE A 266 -23.37 5.74 21.93
CA PHE A 266 -24.69 6.41 21.97
C PHE A 266 -25.69 5.52 22.71
N ASP A 267 -26.51 6.12 23.58
CA ASP A 267 -27.56 5.44 24.34
C ASP A 267 -28.97 5.78 23.84
N GLU A 268 -29.97 4.95 24.17
CA GLU A 268 -31.35 5.12 23.70
C GLU A 268 -32.13 6.22 24.44
N THR A 269 -31.68 6.63 25.63
CA THR A 269 -32.51 7.41 26.57
C THR A 269 -32.21 8.90 26.67
N ASN A 270 -31.09 9.40 26.15
CA ASN A 270 -30.77 10.81 25.89
C ASN A 270 -29.25 10.97 25.92
N SER A 271 -28.62 10.98 24.74
CA SER A 271 -27.41 11.75 24.48
C SER A 271 -26.25 11.56 25.48
N SER A 272 -26.13 10.43 26.17
CA SER A 272 -24.97 10.15 27.01
C SER A 272 -23.88 9.54 26.14
N VAL A 273 -23.33 10.43 25.32
CA VAL A 273 -22.07 10.26 24.63
C VAL A 273 -21.03 9.90 25.68
N SER A 274 -20.09 8.99 25.37
CA SER A 274 -18.82 8.95 26.11
C SER A 274 -18.12 10.32 25.99
N THR A 275 -18.47 11.24 26.89
CA THR A 275 -18.16 12.68 26.79
C THR A 275 -16.68 12.93 26.63
N HIS A 276 -15.85 12.07 27.23
CA HIS A 276 -14.40 12.14 27.12
C HIS A 276 -13.88 11.92 25.70
N ALA A 277 -14.30 10.83 25.04
CA ALA A 277 -13.82 10.51 23.68
C ALA A 277 -14.29 11.55 22.64
N MET A 278 -15.55 12.00 22.74
CA MET A 278 -16.06 13.05 21.84
C MET A 278 -15.37 14.39 22.10
N ALA A 279 -15.11 14.76 23.36
CA ALA A 279 -14.35 15.96 23.69
C ALA A 279 -12.92 15.90 23.18
N ALA A 280 -12.24 14.76 23.32
CA ALA A 280 -10.90 14.55 22.78
C ALA A 280 -10.88 14.67 21.24
N ALA A 281 -11.83 14.03 20.55
CA ALA A 281 -11.98 14.15 19.11
C ALA A 281 -12.22 15.60 18.67
N ALA A 282 -13.14 16.32 19.33
CA ALA A 282 -13.43 17.73 19.04
C ALA A 282 -12.20 18.63 19.24
N ALA A 283 -11.45 18.43 20.34
CA ALA A 283 -10.24 19.18 20.64
C ALA A 283 -9.15 18.96 19.58
N LEU A 284 -8.95 17.72 19.13
CA LEU A 284 -7.97 17.38 18.10
C LEU A 284 -8.38 17.86 16.70
N LEU A 285 -9.68 17.85 16.40
CA LEU A 285 -10.26 18.46 15.20
C LEU A 285 -10.26 19.99 15.23
N GLN A 286 -10.06 20.59 16.41
CA GLN A 286 -10.17 22.03 16.66
C GLN A 286 -11.55 22.59 16.30
N VAL A 287 -12.60 21.83 16.64
CA VAL A 287 -13.99 22.24 16.46
C VAL A 287 -14.70 22.35 17.80
N PRO A 288 -15.74 23.19 17.95
CA PRO A 288 -16.54 23.21 19.16
C PRO A 288 -17.20 21.85 19.42
N LEU A 289 -17.12 21.37 20.66
CA LEU A 289 -17.77 20.12 21.08
C LEU A 289 -19.28 20.09 20.74
N PRO A 290 -20.05 21.16 20.96
CA PRO A 290 -21.48 21.17 20.60
C PRO A 290 -21.72 20.94 19.11
N ASP A 291 -20.83 21.44 18.24
CA ASP A 291 -20.98 21.31 16.79
C ASP A 291 -20.70 19.87 16.35
N LEU A 292 -19.65 19.23 16.89
CA LEU A 292 -19.37 17.82 16.63
C LEU A 292 -20.50 16.93 17.16
N GLN A 293 -21.02 17.23 18.35
CA GLN A 293 -22.15 16.51 18.92
C GLN A 293 -23.38 16.64 18.03
N ALA A 294 -23.73 17.85 17.58
CA ALA A 294 -24.86 18.07 16.69
C ALA A 294 -24.68 17.33 15.35
N ALA A 295 -23.49 17.38 14.76
CA ALA A 295 -23.18 16.70 13.50
C ALA A 295 -23.34 15.17 13.58
N LEU A 296 -23.13 14.57 14.75
CA LEU A 296 -23.22 13.13 14.96
C LEU A 296 -24.60 12.67 15.49
N THR A 297 -25.40 13.57 16.07
CA THR A 297 -26.65 13.21 16.76
C THR A 297 -27.90 13.85 16.15
N THR A 298 -27.76 14.70 15.14
CA THR A 298 -28.89 15.38 14.50
C THR A 298 -28.79 15.33 12.98
N ARG A 299 -29.93 15.47 12.31
CA ARG A 299 -30.00 15.73 10.87
C ARG A 299 -30.85 16.97 10.60
N THR A 300 -30.39 17.77 9.64
CA THR A 300 -31.10 18.97 9.19
C THR A 300 -31.88 18.65 7.92
N LEU A 301 -33.20 18.86 7.95
CA LEU A 301 -34.08 18.74 6.80
C LEU A 301 -34.50 20.14 6.34
N VAL A 302 -34.39 20.38 5.04
CA VAL A 302 -34.89 21.62 4.41
C VAL A 302 -36.09 21.26 3.56
N VAL A 303 -37.29 21.68 3.97
CA VAL A 303 -38.54 21.43 3.26
C VAL A 303 -39.25 22.76 3.04
N ALA A 304 -39.49 23.12 1.78
CA ALA A 304 -40.22 24.35 1.41
C ALA A 304 -39.70 25.63 2.11
N ASN A 305 -38.37 25.82 2.17
CA ASN A 305 -37.65 26.89 2.87
C ASN A 305 -37.73 26.88 4.41
N GLU A 306 -38.31 25.86 5.03
CA GLU A 306 -38.22 25.64 6.48
C GLU A 306 -37.06 24.68 6.81
N VAL A 307 -36.30 25.01 7.85
CA VAL A 307 -35.20 24.19 8.38
C VAL A 307 -35.68 23.48 9.65
N GLN A 308 -35.76 22.16 9.61
CA GLN A 308 -36.07 21.33 10.77
C GLN A 308 -34.85 20.51 11.19
N VAL A 309 -34.52 20.55 12.48
CA VAL A 309 -33.44 19.73 13.05
C VAL A 309 -34.07 18.58 13.82
N LEU A 310 -33.77 17.36 13.41
CA LEU A 310 -34.30 16.13 14.03
C LEU A 310 -33.16 15.39 14.73
N SER A 311 -33.42 14.85 15.91
CA SER A 311 -32.51 13.94 16.60
C SER A 311 -32.43 12.60 15.87
N LEU A 312 -31.22 12.04 15.79
CA LEU A 312 -30.96 10.70 15.27
C LEU A 312 -31.19 9.66 16.37
N SER A 313 -31.61 8.46 15.97
CA SER A 313 -31.54 7.28 16.84
C SER A 313 -30.09 6.90 17.16
N ALA A 314 -29.88 6.11 18.22
CA ALA A 314 -28.53 5.63 18.58
C ALA A 314 -27.84 4.86 17.43
N VAL A 315 -28.60 4.10 16.64
CA VAL A 315 -28.09 3.37 15.47
C VAL A 315 -27.67 4.33 14.34
N GLU A 316 -28.51 5.33 14.01
CA GLU A 316 -28.18 6.33 13.01
C GLU A 316 -26.96 7.18 13.43
N ALA A 317 -26.85 7.53 14.72
CA ALA A 317 -25.71 8.26 15.25
C ALA A 317 -24.41 7.45 15.19
N ALA A 318 -24.46 6.14 15.48
CA ALA A 318 -23.33 5.24 15.31
C ALA A 318 -22.89 5.13 13.84
N GLN A 319 -23.85 5.08 12.91
CA GLN A 319 -23.57 5.11 11.47
C GLN A 319 -22.94 6.44 11.03
N ALA A 320 -23.41 7.57 11.57
CA ALA A 320 -22.82 8.89 11.30
C ALA A 320 -21.37 8.98 11.81
N ARG A 321 -21.10 8.49 13.02
CA ARG A 321 -19.75 8.37 13.60
C ARG A 321 -18.84 7.54 12.70
N ASP A 322 -19.31 6.36 12.28
CA ASP A 322 -18.54 5.46 11.43
C ASP A 322 -18.30 6.06 10.04
N GLY A 323 -19.30 6.73 9.47
CA GLY A 323 -19.18 7.47 8.22
C GLY A 323 -18.13 8.57 8.31
N MET A 324 -18.12 9.35 9.39
CA MET A 324 -17.11 10.38 9.63
C MET A 324 -15.70 9.79 9.80
N ALA A 325 -15.55 8.71 10.59
CA ALA A 325 -14.27 8.04 10.79
C ALA A 325 -13.69 7.52 9.46
N LYS A 326 -14.52 6.86 8.65
CA LYS A 326 -14.15 6.39 7.29
C LYS A 326 -13.75 7.54 6.39
N ALA A 327 -14.54 8.61 6.35
CA ALA A 327 -14.30 9.76 5.50
C ALA A 327 -12.99 10.48 5.87
N LEU A 328 -12.74 10.73 7.16
CA LEU A 328 -11.51 11.35 7.63
C LEU A 328 -10.27 10.54 7.25
N TYR A 329 -10.29 9.22 7.46
CA TYR A 329 -9.17 8.36 7.12
C TYR A 329 -8.96 8.25 5.61
N ALA A 330 -10.03 8.09 4.82
CA ALA A 330 -9.94 8.03 3.37
C ALA A 330 -9.37 9.33 2.78
N ARG A 331 -9.84 10.49 3.26
CA ARG A 331 -9.31 11.79 2.86
C ARG A 331 -7.86 11.98 3.29
N LEU A 332 -7.47 11.51 4.48
CA LEU A 332 -6.08 11.50 4.92
C LEU A 332 -5.20 10.67 3.98
N PHE A 333 -5.66 9.47 3.61
CA PHE A 333 -4.93 8.59 2.70
C PHE A 333 -4.76 9.21 1.31
N GLU A 334 -5.82 9.78 0.74
CA GLU A 334 -5.76 10.52 -0.54
C GLU A 334 -4.80 11.71 -0.46
N TRP A 335 -4.87 12.49 0.63
CA TRP A 335 -4.00 13.62 0.88
C TRP A 335 -2.52 13.20 0.96
N LEU A 336 -2.23 12.08 1.63
CA LEU A 336 -0.88 11.49 1.69
C LEU A 336 -0.39 11.13 0.30
N VAL A 337 -1.21 10.46 -0.52
CA VAL A 337 -0.86 10.09 -1.91
C VAL A 337 -0.58 11.34 -2.75
N GLU A 338 -1.41 12.38 -2.65
CA GLU A 338 -1.20 13.65 -3.33
C GLU A 338 0.13 14.32 -2.94
N HIS A 339 0.42 14.40 -1.63
CA HIS A 339 1.65 15.02 -1.13
C HIS A 339 2.89 14.21 -1.52
N ILE A 340 2.81 12.88 -1.46
CA ILE A 340 3.86 11.98 -1.93
C ILE A 340 4.13 12.25 -3.43
N ASN A 341 3.09 12.27 -4.26
CA ASN A 341 3.23 12.55 -5.69
C ASN A 341 3.87 13.93 -5.96
N GLY A 342 3.53 14.95 -5.16
CA GLY A 342 4.20 16.26 -5.21
C GLY A 342 5.71 16.21 -4.93
N ARG A 343 6.20 15.18 -4.22
CA ARG A 343 7.63 14.95 -3.94
C ARG A 343 8.32 14.04 -4.95
N LEU A 344 7.56 13.20 -5.64
CA LEU A 344 8.06 12.29 -6.67
C LEU A 344 8.15 12.98 -8.04
N ASN A 345 7.28 13.95 -8.29
CA ASN A 345 7.32 14.79 -9.49
C ASN A 345 8.40 15.88 -9.35
N LEU A 346 9.64 15.55 -9.72
CA LEU A 346 10.78 16.48 -9.65
C LEU A 346 10.85 17.47 -10.83
N SER A 347 9.96 17.34 -11.82
CA SER A 347 9.96 18.19 -13.02
C SER A 347 8.74 19.11 -13.06
N HIS A 348 8.99 20.41 -13.18
CA HIS A 348 7.96 21.38 -13.55
C HIS A 348 7.46 21.09 -14.98
N PRO A 349 6.13 21.17 -15.24
CA PRO A 349 5.53 20.93 -16.56
C PRO A 349 6.10 21.78 -17.71
N SER A 350 6.81 22.87 -17.38
CA SER A 350 7.29 23.89 -18.31
C SER A 350 8.67 23.62 -18.92
N THR A 351 9.32 22.49 -18.64
CA THR A 351 10.70 22.20 -19.11
C THR A 351 10.87 20.91 -19.93
N ALA A 352 9.83 20.10 -20.09
CA ALA A 352 9.91 18.85 -20.85
C ALA A 352 9.65 19.10 -22.35
N THR A 353 10.69 19.49 -23.09
CA THR A 353 10.68 19.55 -24.57
C THR A 353 11.01 18.20 -25.23
N SER A 354 11.51 17.22 -24.48
CA SER A 354 11.83 15.88 -24.99
C SER A 354 10.69 14.88 -24.76
N PRO A 355 10.47 13.90 -25.66
CA PRO A 355 9.52 12.81 -25.43
C PRO A 355 9.90 12.02 -24.18
N SER A 356 8.91 11.64 -23.37
CA SER A 356 9.08 10.72 -22.24
C SER A 356 8.47 9.35 -22.55
N SER A 357 9.01 8.32 -21.91
CA SER A 357 8.40 6.98 -21.84
C SER A 357 8.29 6.59 -20.39
N TRP A 358 7.35 5.71 -20.07
CA TRP A 358 7.16 5.25 -18.70
C TRP A 358 7.08 3.73 -18.60
N ILE A 359 7.47 3.24 -17.43
CA ILE A 359 7.25 1.85 -17.01
C ILE A 359 6.38 1.90 -15.78
N ALA A 360 5.29 1.14 -15.78
CA ALA A 360 4.40 1.03 -14.66
C ALA A 360 4.39 -0.37 -14.06
N VAL A 361 4.29 -0.44 -12.74
CA VAL A 361 4.09 -1.68 -11.98
C VAL A 361 2.73 -1.60 -11.30
N LEU A 362 1.86 -2.55 -11.62
CA LEU A 362 0.53 -2.68 -11.03
C LEU A 362 0.54 -3.78 -9.95
N ASP A 363 0.47 -3.35 -8.70
CA ASP A 363 0.39 -4.18 -7.49
C ASP A 363 -1.04 -4.09 -6.92
N MET A 364 -1.87 -5.07 -7.27
CA MET A 364 -3.25 -5.13 -6.80
C MET A 364 -3.35 -6.02 -5.55
N PHE A 365 -4.39 -5.80 -4.75
CA PHE A 365 -4.79 -6.76 -3.74
C PHE A 365 -4.98 -8.15 -4.37
N GLY A 366 -4.65 -9.20 -3.62
CA GLY A 366 -4.81 -10.56 -4.12
C GLY A 366 -6.26 -11.01 -4.09
N PHE A 367 -6.58 -12.07 -4.83
CA PHE A 367 -7.86 -12.74 -4.73
C PHE A 367 -8.11 -13.22 -3.29
N GLU A 368 -9.35 -13.06 -2.80
CA GLU A 368 -9.75 -13.41 -1.44
C GLU A 368 -10.97 -14.31 -1.41
N HIS A 369 -10.90 -15.36 -0.61
CA HIS A 369 -12.04 -16.26 -0.39
C HIS A 369 -12.08 -16.67 1.09
N PHE A 370 -12.96 -16.02 1.84
CA PHE A 370 -13.20 -16.24 3.27
C PHE A 370 -14.53 -16.96 3.51
N GLY A 371 -14.77 -17.38 4.75
CA GLY A 371 -16.03 -18.02 5.15
C GLY A 371 -17.24 -17.09 5.05
N LEU A 372 -17.04 -15.78 5.25
CA LEU A 372 -18.02 -14.72 4.98
C LEU A 372 -17.33 -13.62 4.16
N ASN A 373 -17.82 -13.38 2.95
CA ASN A 373 -17.29 -12.34 2.05
C ASN A 373 -18.28 -11.17 2.01
N SER A 374 -17.79 -9.94 2.11
CA SER A 374 -18.59 -8.72 2.01
C SER A 374 -18.46 -8.07 0.62
N PHE A 375 -19.03 -6.87 0.45
CA PHE A 375 -18.94 -6.10 -0.78
C PHE A 375 -17.48 -5.80 -1.18
N GLU A 376 -16.60 -5.67 -0.20
CA GLU A 376 -15.17 -5.45 -0.40
C GLU A 376 -14.50 -6.61 -1.14
N GLN A 377 -14.76 -7.86 -0.73
CA GLN A 377 -14.25 -9.04 -1.44
C GLN A 377 -14.84 -9.13 -2.85
N LEU A 378 -16.09 -8.70 -3.07
CA LEU A 378 -16.66 -8.62 -4.42
C LEU A 378 -15.87 -7.65 -5.30
N CYS A 379 -15.61 -6.43 -4.84
CA CYS A 379 -14.79 -5.45 -5.58
C CYS A 379 -13.36 -5.96 -5.82
N ILE A 380 -12.78 -6.63 -4.83
CA ILE A 380 -11.44 -7.20 -4.93
C ILE A 380 -11.39 -8.30 -5.99
N ASN A 381 -12.27 -9.27 -5.89
CA ASN A 381 -12.29 -10.43 -6.79
C ASN A 381 -12.74 -10.03 -8.19
N TYR A 382 -13.71 -9.13 -8.34
CA TYR A 382 -14.11 -8.58 -9.64
C TYR A 382 -12.94 -7.90 -10.35
N THR A 383 -12.12 -7.15 -9.61
CA THR A 383 -10.93 -6.50 -10.18
C THR A 383 -9.90 -7.53 -10.63
N ASN A 384 -9.66 -8.58 -9.84
CA ASN A 384 -8.79 -9.70 -10.26
C ASN A 384 -9.34 -10.37 -11.53
N GLU A 385 -10.65 -10.53 -11.64
CA GLU A 385 -11.29 -11.20 -12.77
C GLU A 385 -11.33 -10.38 -14.07
N VAL A 386 -11.26 -9.05 -13.98
CA VAL A 386 -11.09 -8.17 -15.15
C VAL A 386 -9.62 -8.15 -15.62
N LEU A 387 -8.67 -8.45 -14.72
CA LEU A 387 -7.23 -8.48 -15.02
C LEU A 387 -6.76 -9.84 -15.55
N HIS A 388 -7.48 -10.92 -15.25
CA HIS A 388 -7.32 -12.25 -15.82
C HIS A 388 -7.94 -12.33 -17.22
#